data_AF-A0A916ICC1-F1
#
_entry.id   AF-A0A916ICC1-F1
#
_cell.length_a   1.000
_cell.length_b   1.000
_cell.length_c   1.000
_cell.angle_alpha   90.00
_cell.angle_beta   90.00
_cell.angle_gamma   90.00
#
_symmetry.space_group_name_H-M   'P 1'
#
loop_
_entity.id
_entity.type
_entity.pdbx_description
1 polymer ?
#
loop_
_entity_poly.entity_id
_entity_poly.type
_entity_poly.pdbx_seq_one_letter_code
_entity_poly.pdbx_strand_id
1 'polypeptide(L)'
;MKPTQQSEIIRRLHCAAGHLNAVIEMAEAGQPCEQVLHQLGAVNAAIRAAGSKLIICQAQSIRNIILDSSSPKQRLVELQHLQSLYTIFLHYPNHQIEVSHDKKHF
;
A
#
# COMPACT_ATOMS: atom_id res chain seq x y z
N MET A 1 -3.61 -7.35 -16.05
CA MET A 1 -4.61 -6.46 -15.42
C MET A 1 -5.53 -5.92 -16.50
N LYS A 2 -6.85 -5.84 -16.27
CA LYS A 2 -7.81 -5.31 -17.25
C LYS A 2 -7.74 -3.77 -17.29
N PRO A 3 -8.09 -3.11 -18.41
CA PRO A 3 -8.04 -1.65 -18.52
C PRO A 3 -8.84 -0.91 -17.43
N THR A 4 -10.03 -1.42 -17.09
CA THR A 4 -10.87 -0.83 -16.03
C THR A 4 -10.23 -0.91 -14.64
N GLN A 5 -9.56 -2.02 -14.34
CA GLN A 5 -8.79 -2.19 -13.11
C GLN A 5 -7.61 -1.22 -13.05
N GLN A 6 -6.90 -1.05 -14.18
CA GLN A 6 -5.78 -0.12 -14.30
C GLN A 6 -6.21 1.32 -14.02
N SER A 7 -7.28 1.79 -14.66
CA SER A 7 -7.81 3.15 -14.44
C SER A 7 -8.20 3.40 -12.99
N GLU A 8 -8.81 2.41 -12.32
CA GLU A 8 -9.17 2.55 -10.90
C GLU A 8 -7.94 2.66 -9.99
N ILE A 9 -6.89 1.88 -10.24
CA ILE A 9 -5.64 1.94 -9.48
C ILE A 9 -4.95 3.29 -9.70
N ILE A 10 -4.84 3.74 -10.95
CA ILE A 10 -4.28 5.05 -11.30
C ILE A 10 -5.03 6.18 -10.58
N ARG A 11 -6.37 6.14 -10.58
CA ARG A 11 -7.20 7.13 -9.87
C ARG A 11 -6.88 7.17 -8.36
N ARG A 12 -6.68 6.01 -7.73
CA ARG A 12 -6.33 5.94 -6.30
C ARG A 12 -4.92 6.47 -6.03
N LEU A 13 -3.97 6.19 -6.91
CA LEU A 13 -2.62 6.73 -6.82
C LEU A 13 -2.61 8.26 -6.96
N HIS A 14 -3.41 8.82 -7.88
CA HIS A 14 -3.58 10.28 -7.97
C HIS A 14 -4.19 10.89 -6.70
N CYS A 15 -5.15 10.21 -6.07
CA CYS A 15 -5.69 10.64 -4.77
C CYS A 15 -4.62 10.66 -3.68
N ALA A 16 -3.79 9.61 -3.61
CA ALA A 16 -2.66 9.59 -2.67
C ALA A 16 -1.66 10.72 -2.94
N ALA A 17 -1.35 11.01 -4.21
CA ALA A 17 -0.50 12.13 -4.60
C ALA A 17 -1.11 13.49 -4.18
N GLY A 18 -2.41 13.67 -4.37
CA GLY A 18 -3.11 14.89 -3.92
C GLY A 18 -3.03 15.09 -2.40
N HIS A 19 -3.22 14.03 -1.61
CA HIS A 19 -3.05 14.10 -0.15
C HIS A 19 -1.60 14.43 0.23
N LEU A 20 -0.62 13.85 -0.46
CA LEU A 20 0.78 14.11 -0.17
C LEU A 20 1.15 15.58 -0.47
N ASN A 21 0.65 16.13 -1.58
CA ASN A 21 0.85 17.54 -1.90
C ASN A 21 0.28 18.45 -0.80
N ALA A 22 -0.93 18.17 -0.31
CA ALA A 22 -1.52 18.93 0.80
C ALA A 22 -0.68 18.84 2.09
N VAL A 23 -0.11 17.66 2.40
CA VAL A 23 0.81 17.49 3.54
C VAL A 23 2.07 18.34 3.36
N ILE A 24 2.64 18.39 2.15
CA ILE A 24 3.82 19.21 1.85
C ILE A 24 3.49 20.69 2.06
N GLU A 25 2.38 21.17 1.51
CA GLU A 25 1.93 22.56 1.68
C GLU A 25 1.74 22.92 3.17
N MET A 26 1.16 22.02 3.97
CA MET A 26 1.02 22.21 5.42
C MET A 26 2.38 22.29 6.13
N ALA A 27 3.33 21.44 5.75
CA ALA A 27 4.67 21.45 6.33
C ALA A 27 5.44 22.73 5.97
N GLU A 28 5.37 23.17 4.71
CA GLU A 28 5.97 24.41 4.23
C GLU A 28 5.37 25.65 4.91
N ALA A 29 4.06 25.63 5.18
CA ALA A 29 3.36 26.68 5.94
C ALA A 29 3.61 26.63 7.45
N GLY A 30 4.43 25.69 7.94
CA GLY A 30 4.75 25.55 9.37
C GLY A 30 3.55 25.15 10.24
N GLN A 31 2.59 24.39 9.69
CA GLN A 31 1.43 23.92 10.46
C GLN A 31 1.87 23.03 11.64
N PRO A 32 1.05 22.92 12.71
CA PRO A 32 1.38 22.10 13.87
C PRO A 32 1.68 20.63 13.50
N CYS A 33 2.73 20.06 14.08
CA CYS A 33 3.19 18.70 13.79
C CYS A 33 2.08 17.65 13.93
N GLU A 34 1.19 17.80 14.92
CA GLU A 34 0.04 16.91 15.11
C GLU A 34 -0.89 16.90 13.89
N GLN A 35 -1.17 18.07 13.31
CA GLN A 35 -2.03 18.18 12.12
C GLN A 35 -1.36 17.55 10.89
N VAL A 36 -0.06 17.81 10.70
CA VAL A 36 0.74 17.21 9.61
C VAL A 36 0.77 15.68 9.76
N LEU A 37 0.96 15.17 10.97
CA LEU A 37 0.94 13.73 11.27
C LEU A 37 -0.42 13.09 10.97
N HIS A 38 -1.52 13.75 11.34
CA HIS A 38 -2.86 13.26 10.99
C HIS A 38 -3.05 13.16 9.47
N GLN A 39 -2.58 14.16 8.71
CA GLN A 39 -2.70 14.14 7.25
C GLN A 39 -1.76 13.13 6.57
N LEU A 40 -0.57 12.87 7.13
CA LEU A 40 0.26 11.74 6.72
C LEU A 40 -0.46 10.40 6.89
N GLY A 41 -1.30 10.26 7.93
CA GLY A 41 -2.21 9.11 8.09
C GLY A 41 -3.17 8.94 6.90
N ALA A 42 -3.70 10.04 6.36
CA ALA A 42 -4.58 10.02 5.18
C ALA A 42 -3.84 9.61 3.90
N VAL A 43 -2.56 10.01 3.76
CA VAL A 43 -1.68 9.53 2.67
C VAL A 43 -1.50 8.02 2.76
N ASN A 44 -1.15 7.50 3.94
CA ASN A 44 -0.99 6.07 4.17
C ASN A 44 -2.28 5.28 3.87
N ALA A 45 -3.44 5.80 4.28
CA ALA A 45 -4.72 5.19 3.97
C ALA A 45 -4.99 5.13 2.45
N ALA A 46 -4.70 6.21 1.72
CA ALA A 46 -4.88 6.27 0.27
C ALA A 46 -3.94 5.29 -0.47
N ILE A 47 -2.67 5.21 -0.08
CA ILE A 47 -1.70 4.25 -0.63
C ILE A 47 -2.15 2.81 -0.36
N ARG A 48 -2.56 2.51 0.88
CA ARG A 48 -3.07 1.17 1.24
C ARG A 48 -4.31 0.78 0.44
N ALA A 49 -5.18 1.73 0.13
CA ALA A 49 -6.36 1.49 -0.69
C ALA A 49 -5.98 1.14 -2.15
N ALA A 50 -4.96 1.80 -2.71
CA ALA A 50 -4.42 1.45 -4.03
C ALA A 50 -3.77 0.06 -4.02
N GLY A 51 -2.92 -0.23 -3.01
CA GLY A 51 -2.27 -1.54 -2.84
C GLY A 51 -3.27 -2.69 -2.68
N SER A 52 -4.30 -2.51 -1.85
CA SER A 52 -5.36 -3.52 -1.69
C SER A 52 -6.07 -3.81 -3.02
N LYS A 53 -6.28 -2.77 -3.85
CA LYS A 53 -6.89 -2.96 -5.16
C LYS A 53 -6.02 -3.78 -6.10
N LEU A 54 -4.69 -3.61 -6.07
CA LEU A 54 -3.75 -4.43 -6.83
C LEU A 54 -3.86 -5.91 -6.45
N ILE A 55 -3.90 -6.24 -5.16
CA ILE A 55 -4.08 -7.62 -4.68
C ILE A 55 -5.40 -8.20 -5.15
N ILE A 56 -6.50 -7.45 -5.05
CA ILE A 56 -7.81 -7.87 -5.57
C ILE A 56 -7.75 -8.12 -7.08
N CYS A 57 -7.04 -7.28 -7.83
CA CYS A 57 -6.89 -7.47 -9.27
C CYS A 57 -6.14 -8.76 -9.60
N GLN A 58 -5.12 -9.13 -8.82
CA GLN A 58 -4.44 -10.41 -8.98
C GLN A 58 -5.35 -11.59 -8.62
N ALA A 59 -6.08 -11.54 -7.50
CA ALA A 59 -7.03 -12.59 -7.15
C ALA A 59 -8.09 -12.79 -8.26
N GLN A 60 -8.51 -11.71 -8.92
CA GLN A 60 -9.42 -11.76 -10.06
C GLN A 60 -8.77 -12.30 -11.34
N SER A 61 -7.48 -12.06 -11.57
CA SER A 61 -6.77 -12.52 -12.78
C SER A 61 -6.53 -14.03 -12.76
N ILE A 62 -6.25 -14.60 -11.59
CA ILE A 62 -5.98 -16.03 -11.43
C ILE A 62 -7.25 -16.88 -11.26
N ARG A 63 -8.43 -16.26 -11.11
CA ARG A 63 -9.69 -16.93 -10.78
C ARG A 63 -9.95 -18.18 -11.63
N ASN A 64 -9.86 -18.07 -12.95
CA ASN A 64 -10.16 -19.20 -13.84
C ASN A 64 -9.10 -20.30 -13.74
N ILE A 65 -7.83 -19.96 -13.45
CA ILE A 65 -6.79 -20.97 -13.20
C ILE A 65 -7.14 -21.74 -11.92
N ILE A 66 -7.58 -21.05 -10.88
CA ILE A 66 -7.96 -21.69 -9.61
C ILE A 66 -9.19 -22.59 -9.76
N LEU A 67 -10.20 -22.15 -10.51
CA LEU A 67 -11.47 -22.89 -10.66
C LEU A 67 -11.39 -24.01 -11.70
N ASP A 68 -10.73 -23.75 -12.83
CA ASP A 68 -10.91 -24.57 -14.03
C ASP A 68 -9.65 -25.37 -14.43
N SER A 69 -8.46 -25.08 -13.86
CA SER A 69 -7.24 -25.84 -14.21
C SER A 69 -7.30 -27.26 -13.67
N SER A 70 -7.09 -28.24 -14.55
CA SER A 70 -6.93 -29.67 -14.17
C SER A 70 -5.61 -29.97 -13.46
N SER A 71 -4.64 -29.03 -13.44
CA SER A 71 -3.31 -29.24 -12.86
C SER A 71 -3.21 -28.66 -11.44
N PRO A 72 -3.08 -29.48 -10.39
CA PRO A 72 -2.88 -29.00 -9.02
C PRO A 72 -1.63 -28.13 -8.87
N LYS A 73 -0.57 -28.44 -9.64
CA LYS A 73 0.68 -27.69 -9.63
C LYS A 73 0.49 -26.25 -10.13
N GLN A 74 -0.30 -26.06 -11.19
CA GLN A 74 -0.60 -24.72 -11.70
C GLN A 74 -1.38 -23.88 -10.68
N ARG A 75 -2.39 -24.48 -10.04
CA ARG A 75 -3.14 -23.79 -8.98
C ARG A 75 -2.25 -23.39 -7.80
N LEU A 76 -1.34 -24.28 -7.38
CA LEU A 76 -0.40 -24.00 -6.30
C LEU A 76 0.52 -22.82 -6.62
N VAL A 77 1.06 -22.75 -7.83
CA VAL A 77 1.94 -21.64 -8.26
C VAL A 77 1.22 -20.30 -8.19
N GLU A 78 -0.02 -20.21 -8.68
CA GLU A 78 -0.79 -18.96 -8.63
C GLU A 78 -1.16 -18.55 -7.21
N LEU A 79 -1.49 -19.51 -6.33
CA LEU A 79 -1.72 -19.24 -4.92
C LEU A 79 -0.47 -18.74 -4.21
N GLN A 80 0.69 -19.35 -4.46
CA GLN A 80 1.98 -18.92 -3.92
C GLN A 80 2.34 -17.51 -4.40
N HIS A 81 2.08 -17.20 -5.66
CA HIS A 81 2.29 -15.87 -6.20
C HIS A 81 1.39 -14.82 -5.51
N LEU A 82 0.10 -15.13 -5.32
CA LEU A 82 -0.81 -14.24 -4.58
C LEU A 82 -0.37 -14.04 -3.12
N GLN A 83 0.10 -15.10 -2.45
CA GLN A 83 0.67 -15.02 -1.10
C GLN A 83 1.89 -14.10 -1.05
N SER A 84 2.81 -14.23 -2.02
CA SER A 84 3.99 -13.36 -2.12
C SER A 84 3.60 -11.88 -2.26
N LEU A 85 2.63 -11.57 -3.12
CA LEU A 85 2.15 -10.20 -3.30
C LEU A 85 1.48 -9.65 -2.03
N TYR A 86 0.71 -10.47 -1.32
CA TYR A 86 0.13 -10.08 -0.05
C TYR A 86 1.20 -9.81 1.01
N THR A 87 2.25 -10.64 1.07
CA THR A 87 3.41 -10.41 1.95
C THR A 87 4.08 -9.07 1.65
N ILE A 88 4.32 -8.75 0.37
CA ILE A 88 4.87 -7.45 -0.06
C ILE A 88 3.96 -6.29 0.39
N PHE A 89 2.65 -6.44 0.23
CA PHE A 89 1.68 -5.42 0.64
C PHE A 89 1.69 -5.17 2.16
N LEU A 90 1.95 -6.19 2.98
CA LEU A 90 2.04 -6.07 4.44
C LEU A 90 3.42 -5.62 4.93
N HIS A 91 4.51 -5.97 4.23
CA HIS A 91 5.89 -5.77 4.68
C HIS A 91 6.55 -4.48 4.14
N TYR A 92 5.85 -3.34 4.17
CA TYR A 92 6.58 -2.06 4.30
C TYR A 92 6.90 -1.91 5.80
N PRO A 93 8.11 -2.23 6.26
CA PRO A 93 8.44 -2.04 7.67
C PRO A 93 8.39 -0.54 7.92
N ASN A 94 7.62 -0.12 8.92
CA ASN A 94 7.89 1.15 9.59
C ASN A 94 9.38 1.15 9.90
N HIS A 95 10.12 2.12 9.34
CA HIS A 95 11.46 2.41 9.81
C HIS A 95 11.35 2.58 11.32
N GLN A 96 11.98 1.66 12.08
CA GLN A 96 12.21 1.88 13.50
C GLN A 96 13.00 3.19 13.58
N ILE A 97 12.34 4.26 13.99
CA ILE A 97 13.03 5.39 14.57
C ILE A 97 13.23 4.99 16.03
N GLU A 98 14.28 4.21 16.30
CA GLU A 98 14.85 4.17 17.64
C GLU A 98 15.50 5.54 17.88
N VAL A 99 14.72 6.46 18.46
CA VAL A 99 15.30 7.67 19.05
C VAL A 99 16.04 7.19 20.30
N SER A 100 17.32 6.89 20.16
CA SER A 100 18.24 6.71 21.29
C SER A 100 18.18 7.99 22.14
N HIS A 101 17.40 7.97 23.22
CA HIS A 101 17.46 9.00 24.24
C HIS A 101 18.75 8.79 25.00
N ASP A 102 19.72 9.62 24.65
CA ASP A 102 20.96 9.85 25.36
C ASP A 102 20.65 10.02 26.85
N LYS A 103 20.92 8.97 27.64
CA LYS A 103 20.89 9.05 29.10
C LYS A 103 22.06 9.94 29.51
N LYS A 104 21.80 11.23 29.65
CA LYS A 104 22.62 12.15 30.45
C LYS A 104 22.82 11.50 31.84
N HIS A 105 24.00 10.96 32.09
CA HIS A 105 24.48 10.75 33.44
C HIS A 105 24.86 12.13 34.02
N PHE A 106 24.12 12.53 35.06
CA PHE A 106 24.65 13.33 36.14
C PHE A 106 25.28 12.39 37.17
#